data_AF-A0A8J4E589-F1
#
_entry.id   AF-A0A8J4E589-F1
#
_cell.length_a   1.000
_cell.length_b   1.000
_cell.length_c   1.000
_cell.angle_alpha   90.00
_cell.angle_beta   90.00
_cell.angle_gamma   90.00
#
_symmetry.space_group_name_H-M   'P 1'
#
loop_
_entity.id
_entity.type
_entity.pdbx_description
1 polymer ?
#
loop_
_entity_poly.entity_id
_entity_poly.type
_entity_poly.pdbx_seq_one_letter_code
_entity_poly.pdbx_strand_id
1 'polypeptide(L)'
;MFGASTVTQYGARMGLYDTRCAVTGISLFTADTVMVGLDRDGDGHHPITLGIAGGYNGYGVIDEVVEDRNTELVMAYCLDRARDGQLVFDRHYKRDFGVPPRDIAALLGYFERNFCDSSDEQPALSLHGRPIVYCMMSKLVWDAVAGAFAPEQGTADVWFKELFGGSPIATAIYQPALPEVADQIRDMYAVDTFLRAHGIAWSTPDLDVHGAVYDDDETEAFVTGARSRFADVPAIQSALDRYVEEQARRADD
;
A
#
# COMPACT_ATOMS: atom_id res chain seq x y z
N MET A 1 39.55 3.84 38.82
CA MET A 1 38.08 3.72 38.93
C MET A 1 37.56 3.58 37.51
N PHE A 2 37.53 2.34 37.01
CA PHE A 2 37.08 2.01 35.65
C PHE A 2 35.58 1.74 35.73
N GLY A 3 34.76 2.65 35.20
CA GLY A 3 33.33 2.45 35.06
C GLY A 3 33.06 1.67 33.78
N ALA A 4 32.76 0.39 33.91
CA ALA A 4 32.21 -0.42 32.83
C ALA A 4 30.83 0.14 32.44
N SER A 5 30.71 0.72 31.25
CA SER A 5 29.40 0.96 30.64
C SER A 5 28.93 -0.34 30.00
N THR A 6 28.01 -0.99 30.69
CA THR A 6 27.21 -2.09 30.17
C THR A 6 26.39 -1.54 29.00
N VAL A 7 26.79 -1.90 27.77
CA VAL A 7 25.93 -1.73 26.60
C VAL A 7 24.79 -2.73 26.76
N THR A 8 23.64 -2.24 27.23
CA THR A 8 22.39 -3.01 27.17
C THR A 8 22.03 -3.15 25.70
N GLN A 9 22.34 -4.33 25.17
CA GLN A 9 21.89 -4.82 23.89
C GLN A 9 20.35 -4.88 23.94
N TYR A 10 19.68 -3.83 23.48
CA TYR A 10 18.25 -3.87 23.20
C TYR A 10 18.06 -4.79 21.99
N GLY A 11 17.90 -6.09 22.28
CA GLY A 11 17.26 -6.99 21.35
C GLY A 11 15.81 -6.53 21.21
N ALA A 12 15.52 -5.79 20.14
CA ALA A 12 14.15 -5.51 19.75
C ALA A 12 13.45 -6.87 19.54
N ARG A 13 12.53 -7.21 20.44
CA ARG A 13 11.43 -8.10 20.05
C ARG A 13 10.68 -7.31 18.97
N MET A 14 10.77 -7.72 17.71
CA MET A 14 9.89 -7.18 16.67
C MET A 14 8.47 -7.53 17.10
N GLY A 15 7.76 -6.55 17.66
CA GLY A 15 6.32 -6.67 17.91
C GLY A 15 5.59 -6.57 16.57
N LEU A 16 4.48 -7.28 16.45
CA LEU A 16 3.49 -6.97 15.42
C LEU A 16 3.00 -5.55 15.64
N TYR A 17 2.68 -4.84 14.56
CA TYR A 17 2.07 -3.53 14.61
C TYR A 17 0.94 -3.43 13.59
N ASP A 18 -0.04 -2.62 13.93
CA ASP A 18 -1.19 -2.36 13.09
C ASP A 18 -0.94 -1.14 12.20
N THR A 19 -1.57 -1.14 11.04
CA THR A 19 -1.60 0.01 10.13
C THR A 19 -3.05 0.34 9.85
N ARG A 20 -3.37 1.62 9.72
CA ARG A 20 -4.73 2.04 9.35
C ARG A 20 -4.91 2.11 7.85
N CYS A 21 -6.08 1.72 7.37
CA CYS A 21 -6.54 1.97 6.00
C CYS A 21 -6.45 3.47 5.69
N ALA A 22 -5.74 3.84 4.62
CA ALA A 22 -5.52 5.24 4.25
C ALA A 22 -6.82 6.02 3.98
N VAL A 23 -7.90 5.32 3.62
CA VAL A 23 -9.19 5.93 3.29
C VAL A 23 -10.12 6.01 4.49
N THR A 24 -10.38 4.87 5.12
CA THR A 24 -11.38 4.79 6.19
C THR A 24 -10.79 4.96 7.59
N GLY A 25 -9.48 4.77 7.76
CA GLY A 25 -8.83 4.82 9.06
C GLY A 25 -9.04 3.57 9.93
N ILE A 26 -9.75 2.55 9.45
CA ILE A 26 -9.90 1.28 10.19
C ILE A 26 -8.57 0.52 10.27
N SER A 27 -8.42 -0.29 11.30
CA SER A 27 -7.30 -1.23 11.47
C SER A 27 -7.20 -2.21 10.30
N LEU A 28 -5.97 -2.54 9.89
CA LEU A 28 -5.67 -3.55 8.87
C LEU A 28 -5.17 -4.86 9.47
N PHE A 29 -4.98 -4.95 10.79
CA PHE A 29 -4.31 -6.05 11.51
C PHE A 29 -4.72 -7.47 11.08
N THR A 30 -5.96 -7.64 10.61
CA THR A 30 -6.51 -8.92 10.17
C THR A 30 -7.20 -8.84 8.81
N ALA A 31 -7.08 -7.74 8.07
CA ALA A 31 -7.77 -7.59 6.80
C ALA A 31 -6.88 -8.01 5.63
N ASP A 32 -7.48 -8.69 4.65
CA ASP A 32 -6.93 -8.67 3.30
C ASP A 32 -6.80 -7.19 2.88
N THR A 33 -5.68 -6.88 2.24
CA THR A 33 -5.25 -5.51 2.02
C THR A 33 -4.82 -5.33 0.57
N VAL A 34 -5.09 -4.14 0.04
CA VAL A 34 -4.60 -3.68 -1.25
C VAL A 34 -3.55 -2.62 -1.03
N MET A 35 -2.37 -2.83 -1.60
CA MET A 35 -1.24 -1.90 -1.58
C MET A 35 -1.07 -1.23 -2.94
N VAL A 36 -0.79 0.07 -2.93
CA VAL A 36 -0.50 0.86 -4.13
C VAL A 36 0.85 1.55 -3.95
N GLY A 37 1.79 1.32 -4.85
CA GLY A 37 3.06 2.03 -4.88
C GLY A 37 2.85 3.49 -5.32
N LEU A 38 3.52 4.41 -4.64
CA LEU A 38 3.42 5.85 -4.87
C LEU A 38 4.80 6.43 -5.19
N ASP A 39 4.85 7.31 -6.19
CA ASP A 39 5.94 8.28 -6.32
C ASP A 39 5.58 9.51 -5.48
N ARG A 40 6.61 10.19 -4.98
CA ARG A 40 6.47 11.43 -4.22
C ARG A 40 7.15 12.55 -5.00
N ASP A 41 6.39 13.58 -5.32
CA ASP A 41 6.91 14.81 -5.90
C ASP A 41 6.49 16.03 -5.07
N GLY A 42 6.76 17.24 -5.59
CA GLY A 42 6.45 18.48 -4.88
C GLY A 42 4.95 18.74 -4.68
N ASP A 43 4.08 18.06 -5.43
CA ASP A 43 2.63 18.23 -5.41
C ASP A 43 1.92 17.17 -4.54
N GLY A 44 2.63 16.14 -4.10
CA GLY A 44 2.15 15.15 -3.13
C GLY A 44 2.58 13.73 -3.46
N HIS A 45 1.70 12.77 -3.15
CA HIS A 45 1.89 11.38 -3.54
C HIS A 45 0.99 11.04 -4.71
N HIS A 46 1.56 10.34 -5.68
CA HIS A 46 0.85 9.92 -6.89
C HIS A 46 1.04 8.43 -7.12
N PRO A 47 -0.03 7.70 -7.46
CA PRO A 47 0.10 6.27 -7.70
C PRO A 47 0.97 6.02 -8.93
N ILE A 48 1.80 4.98 -8.84
CA ILE A 48 2.61 4.48 -9.95
C ILE A 48 2.39 3.00 -10.23
N THR A 49 1.69 2.30 -9.33
CA THR A 49 1.19 0.94 -9.57
C THR A 49 -0.33 0.91 -9.55
N LEU A 50 -0.91 -0.12 -10.15
CA LEU A 50 -2.28 -0.54 -9.84
C LEU A 50 -2.30 -1.22 -8.46
N GLY A 51 -3.49 -1.46 -7.90
CA GLY A 51 -3.65 -2.14 -6.63
C GLY A 51 -3.08 -3.57 -6.64
N ILE A 52 -2.29 -3.90 -5.63
CA ILE A 52 -1.71 -5.23 -5.39
C ILE A 52 -2.36 -5.80 -4.14
N ALA A 53 -3.07 -6.92 -4.27
CA ALA A 53 -3.76 -7.56 -3.15
C ALA A 53 -2.86 -8.57 -2.42
N GLY A 54 -3.03 -8.68 -1.10
CA GLY A 54 -2.37 -9.68 -0.25
C GLY A 54 -2.96 -9.67 1.16
N GLY A 55 -2.41 -10.49 2.05
CA GLY A 55 -2.71 -10.46 3.48
C GLY A 55 -1.88 -9.39 4.17
N TYR A 56 -2.43 -8.68 5.16
CA TYR A 56 -1.59 -7.80 5.99
C TYR A 56 -0.72 -8.65 6.92
N ASN A 57 0.59 -8.42 6.91
CA ASN A 57 1.53 -9.31 7.61
C ASN A 57 1.81 -8.90 9.08
N GLY A 58 1.17 -7.84 9.58
CA GLY A 58 1.43 -7.31 10.91
C GLY A 58 2.76 -6.54 11.05
N TYR A 59 3.42 -6.24 9.92
CA TYR A 59 4.67 -5.48 9.84
C TYR A 59 4.58 -4.38 8.77
N GLY A 60 3.44 -3.71 8.65
CA GLY A 60 3.31 -2.53 7.79
C GLY A 60 3.28 -2.81 6.28
N VAL A 61 3.24 -4.08 5.86
CA VAL A 61 3.19 -4.45 4.43
C VAL A 61 2.25 -5.62 4.22
N ILE A 62 2.01 -5.95 2.96
CA ILE A 62 1.30 -7.17 2.60
C ILE A 62 2.27 -8.34 2.37
N ASP A 63 1.86 -9.52 2.81
CA ASP A 63 2.39 -10.82 2.41
C ASP A 63 1.31 -11.62 1.67
N GLU A 64 1.58 -12.90 1.38
CA GLU A 64 0.66 -13.78 0.65
C GLU A 64 0.08 -13.13 -0.62
N VAL A 65 0.94 -12.39 -1.33
CA VAL A 65 0.55 -11.55 -2.46
C VAL A 65 -0.17 -12.39 -3.52
N VAL A 66 -1.31 -11.90 -3.98
CA VAL A 66 -2.05 -12.50 -5.10
C VAL A 66 -1.29 -12.18 -6.37
N GLU A 67 -0.45 -13.11 -6.80
CA GLU A 67 0.34 -12.96 -8.03
C GLU A 67 -0.57 -12.99 -9.27
N ASP A 68 -0.52 -11.91 -10.02
CA ASP A 68 -1.26 -11.70 -11.26
C ASP A 68 -0.41 -10.92 -12.29
N ARG A 69 -1.03 -10.61 -13.44
CA ARG A 69 -0.35 -9.87 -14.50
C ARG A 69 0.14 -8.48 -14.07
N ASN A 70 -0.57 -7.79 -13.17
CA ASN A 70 -0.11 -6.51 -12.64
C ASN A 70 1.20 -6.70 -11.85
N THR A 71 1.24 -7.66 -10.93
CA THR A 71 2.45 -7.93 -10.13
C THR A 71 3.65 -8.33 -10.98
N GLU A 72 3.43 -9.12 -12.05
CA GLU A 72 4.48 -9.48 -13.01
C GLU A 72 5.06 -8.25 -13.72
N LEU A 73 4.20 -7.32 -14.18
CA LEU A 73 4.62 -6.11 -14.89
C LEU A 73 5.42 -5.18 -13.97
N VAL A 74 4.96 -4.99 -12.73
CA VAL A 74 5.67 -4.20 -11.71
C VAL A 74 7.04 -4.80 -11.43
N MET A 75 7.11 -6.10 -11.17
CA MET A 75 8.37 -6.79 -10.90
C MET A 75 9.32 -6.73 -12.10
N ALA A 76 8.82 -6.97 -13.32
CA ALA A 76 9.60 -6.90 -14.54
C ALA A 76 10.20 -5.50 -14.75
N TYR A 77 9.39 -4.44 -14.57
CA TYR A 77 9.87 -3.06 -14.66
C TYR A 77 10.96 -2.78 -13.62
N CYS A 78 10.76 -3.15 -12.36
CA CYS A 78 11.74 -2.93 -11.30
C CYS A 78 13.07 -3.65 -11.58
N LEU A 79 13.02 -4.91 -12.01
CA LEU A 79 14.22 -5.67 -12.37
C LEU A 79 14.95 -5.06 -13.57
N ASP A 80 14.23 -4.53 -14.56
CA ASP A 80 14.79 -3.86 -15.72
C ASP A 80 15.49 -2.55 -15.32
N ARG A 81 14.82 -1.69 -14.55
CA ARG A 81 15.41 -0.44 -14.03
C ARG A 81 16.60 -0.69 -13.10
N ALA A 82 16.61 -1.81 -12.38
CA ALA A 82 17.75 -2.20 -11.54
C ALA A 82 18.98 -2.58 -12.37
N ARG A 83 18.80 -3.25 -13.51
CA ARG A 83 19.91 -3.59 -14.44
C ARG A 83 20.55 -2.34 -15.02
N ASP A 84 19.73 -1.33 -15.33
CA ASP A 84 20.19 -0.05 -15.89
C ASP A 84 20.67 0.95 -14.82
N GLY A 85 20.66 0.56 -13.54
CA GLY A 85 21.09 1.40 -12.42
C GLY A 85 20.15 2.56 -12.08
N GLN A 86 18.94 2.57 -12.64
CA GLN A 86 17.92 3.59 -12.36
C GLN A 86 17.10 3.28 -11.11
N LEU A 87 17.00 2.00 -10.74
CA LEU A 87 16.46 1.53 -9.48
C LEU A 87 17.60 1.01 -8.59
N VAL A 88 17.79 1.63 -7.44
CA VAL A 88 18.85 1.30 -6.49
C VAL A 88 18.23 0.77 -5.21
N PHE A 89 18.71 -0.38 -4.75
CA PHE A 89 18.33 -0.97 -3.47
C PHE A 89 19.46 -0.81 -2.46
N ASP A 90 19.11 -0.49 -1.22
CA ASP A 90 20.06 -0.54 -0.12
C ASP A 90 20.48 -1.99 0.13
N ARG A 91 21.80 -2.19 0.19
CA ARG A 91 22.44 -3.48 0.45
C ARG A 91 22.28 -3.92 1.90
N HIS A 92 21.91 -3.02 2.81
CA HIS A 92 21.58 -3.35 4.19
C HIS A 92 20.50 -4.44 4.25
N TYR A 93 19.45 -4.30 3.45
CA TYR A 93 18.32 -5.24 3.41
C TYR A 93 18.50 -6.44 2.48
N LYS A 94 19.72 -6.66 1.94
CA LYS A 94 19.99 -7.76 1.00
C LYS A 94 19.66 -9.13 1.58
N ARG A 95 19.84 -9.32 2.90
CA ARG A 95 19.52 -10.60 3.55
C ARG A 95 18.01 -10.85 3.58
N ASP A 96 17.24 -9.80 3.84
CA ASP A 96 15.80 -9.88 4.11
C ASP A 96 14.98 -9.94 2.83
N PHE A 97 15.37 -9.17 1.80
CA PHE A 97 14.60 -9.06 0.56
C PHE A 97 15.38 -9.51 -0.69
N GLY A 98 16.71 -9.48 -0.64
CA GLY A 98 17.56 -9.71 -1.82
C GLY A 98 17.88 -8.41 -2.56
N VAL A 99 18.98 -8.41 -3.32
CA VAL A 99 19.36 -7.29 -4.22
C VAL A 99 19.81 -7.88 -5.56
N PRO A 100 18.99 -7.83 -6.62
CA PRO A 100 17.59 -7.36 -6.64
C PRO A 100 16.65 -8.24 -5.78
N PRO A 101 15.42 -7.77 -5.47
CA PRO A 101 14.45 -8.52 -4.67
C PRO A 101 14.11 -9.87 -5.31
N ARG A 102 13.81 -10.86 -4.46
CA ARG A 102 13.59 -12.25 -4.88
C ARG A 102 12.23 -12.48 -5.53
N ASP A 103 11.23 -11.75 -5.08
CA ASP A 103 9.82 -11.86 -5.47
C ASP A 103 9.11 -10.51 -5.24
N ILE A 104 7.81 -10.45 -5.55
CA ILE A 104 7.02 -9.22 -5.39
C ILE A 104 6.90 -8.82 -3.92
N ALA A 105 6.70 -9.76 -2.99
CA ALA A 105 6.61 -9.46 -1.56
C ALA A 105 7.91 -8.82 -1.03
N ALA A 106 9.06 -9.30 -1.46
CA ALA A 106 10.36 -8.71 -1.15
C ALA A 106 10.53 -7.31 -1.74
N LEU A 107 10.00 -7.04 -2.94
CA LEU A 107 9.97 -5.69 -3.51
C LEU A 107 9.08 -4.75 -2.67
N LEU A 108 7.90 -5.20 -2.26
CA LEU A 108 7.00 -4.41 -1.41
C LEU A 108 7.61 -4.16 -0.03
N GLY A 109 8.39 -5.10 0.50
CA GLY A 109 9.19 -4.90 1.72
C GLY A 109 10.18 -3.73 1.61
N TYR A 110 10.73 -3.47 0.42
CA TYR A 110 11.54 -2.26 0.21
C TYR A 110 10.73 -0.96 0.25
N PHE A 111 9.48 -0.98 -0.25
CA PHE A 111 8.59 0.19 -0.15
C PHE A 111 8.21 0.47 1.31
N GLU A 112 8.00 -0.59 2.09
CA GLU A 112 7.78 -0.52 3.53
C GLU A 112 8.97 0.12 4.26
N ARG A 113 10.20 -0.32 3.97
CA ARG A 113 11.40 0.27 4.58
C ARG A 113 11.64 1.72 4.21
N ASN A 114 11.25 2.16 3.01
CA ASN A 114 11.25 3.57 2.62
C ASN A 114 10.39 4.46 3.52
N PHE A 115 9.43 3.85 4.21
CA PHE A 115 8.55 4.55 5.11
C PHE A 115 8.98 4.44 6.58
N CYS A 116 9.35 3.24 7.07
CA CYS A 116 9.51 3.01 8.52
C CYS A 116 10.94 3.15 9.07
N ASP A 117 11.97 2.84 8.28
CA ASP A 117 13.32 2.54 8.79
C ASP A 117 14.43 3.23 7.98
N SER A 118 14.07 3.92 6.90
CA SER A 118 15.01 4.69 6.10
C SER A 118 14.61 6.17 5.98
N SER A 119 15.53 6.98 5.48
CA SER A 119 15.32 8.41 5.29
C SER A 119 15.35 8.78 3.81
N ASP A 120 14.89 9.98 3.49
CA ASP A 120 14.97 10.51 2.13
C ASP A 120 16.41 10.61 1.61
N GLU A 121 17.39 10.80 2.51
CA GLU A 121 18.81 10.83 2.15
C GLU A 121 19.41 9.43 1.92
N GLN A 122 18.83 8.39 2.52
CA GLN A 122 19.31 7.01 2.45
C GLN A 122 18.13 6.03 2.31
N PRO A 123 17.36 6.09 1.20
CA PRO A 123 16.18 5.28 1.05
C PRO A 123 16.55 3.81 0.87
N ALA A 124 15.75 2.91 1.45
CA ALA A 124 15.87 1.48 1.24
C ALA A 124 15.77 1.11 -0.25
N LEU A 125 14.97 1.86 -1.03
CA LEU A 125 14.86 1.75 -2.47
C LEU A 125 14.65 3.13 -3.09
N SER A 126 15.40 3.46 -4.14
CA SER A 126 15.17 4.67 -4.92
C SER A 126 15.06 4.40 -6.41
N LEU A 127 14.07 5.02 -7.05
CA LEU A 127 13.89 5.06 -8.49
C LEU A 127 14.18 6.48 -8.97
N HIS A 128 15.12 6.64 -9.89
CA HIS A 128 15.59 7.96 -10.35
C HIS A 128 16.04 8.89 -9.20
N GLY A 129 16.58 8.30 -8.12
CA GLY A 129 17.04 9.02 -6.94
C GLY A 129 15.92 9.48 -5.99
N ARG A 130 14.67 9.05 -6.20
CA ARG A 130 13.54 9.32 -5.28
C ARG A 130 13.07 8.04 -4.60
N PRO A 131 12.71 8.09 -3.30
CA PRO A 131 12.09 6.95 -2.63
C PRO A 131 10.73 6.63 -3.24
N ILE A 132 10.44 5.34 -3.36
CA ILE A 132 9.10 4.86 -3.70
C ILE A 132 8.43 4.42 -2.41
N VAL A 133 7.30 5.04 -2.11
CA VAL A 133 6.50 4.74 -0.91
C VAL A 133 5.22 4.03 -1.32
N TYR A 134 4.27 3.89 -0.41
CA TYR A 134 3.05 3.12 -0.67
C TYR A 134 1.85 3.64 0.13
N CYS A 135 0.66 3.32 -0.36
CA CYS A 135 -0.61 3.44 0.34
C CYS A 135 -1.16 2.03 0.60
N MET A 136 -1.85 1.83 1.73
CA MET A 136 -2.58 0.60 2.02
C MET A 136 -4.05 0.88 2.30
N MET A 137 -4.91 0.01 1.79
CA MET A 137 -6.34 0.03 2.00
C MET A 137 -6.85 -1.38 2.32
N SER A 138 -7.85 -1.47 3.19
CA SER A 138 -8.57 -2.74 3.36
C SER A 138 -9.16 -3.17 2.01
N LYS A 139 -9.00 -4.44 1.65
CA LYS A 139 -9.55 -5.01 0.42
C LYS A 139 -11.07 -4.89 0.35
N LEU A 140 -11.77 -5.03 1.47
CA LEU A 140 -13.23 -4.82 1.54
C LEU A 140 -13.60 -3.40 1.13
N VAL A 141 -12.85 -2.41 1.61
CA VAL A 141 -13.05 -0.99 1.26
C VAL A 141 -12.70 -0.76 -0.21
N TRP A 142 -11.57 -1.29 -0.67
CA TRP A 142 -11.14 -1.20 -2.07
C TRP A 142 -12.22 -1.75 -3.01
N ASP A 143 -12.64 -2.99 -2.81
CA ASP A 143 -13.60 -3.68 -3.67
C ASP A 143 -14.98 -2.99 -3.64
N ALA A 144 -15.41 -2.48 -2.48
CA ALA A 144 -16.66 -1.74 -2.36
C ALA A 144 -16.63 -0.41 -3.13
N VAL A 145 -15.52 0.33 -3.05
CA VAL A 145 -15.35 1.58 -3.81
C VAL A 145 -15.23 1.28 -5.30
N ALA A 146 -14.36 0.34 -5.68
CA ALA A 146 -14.15 -0.06 -7.06
C ALA A 146 -15.47 -0.49 -7.73
N GLY A 147 -16.30 -1.26 -7.03
CA GLY A 147 -17.61 -1.67 -7.51
C GLY A 147 -18.63 -0.53 -7.61
N ALA A 148 -18.70 0.35 -6.61
CA ALA A 148 -19.72 1.41 -6.56
C ALA A 148 -19.41 2.61 -7.44
N PHE A 149 -18.12 2.86 -7.72
CA PHE A 149 -17.65 3.99 -8.52
C PHE A 149 -17.06 3.54 -9.87
N ALA A 150 -17.29 2.29 -10.26
CA ALA A 150 -16.90 1.78 -11.57
C ALA A 150 -17.49 2.66 -12.68
N PRO A 151 -16.69 3.13 -13.65
CA PRO A 151 -17.20 3.91 -14.77
C PRO A 151 -18.15 3.06 -15.62
N GLU A 152 -19.33 3.61 -15.94
CA GLU A 152 -20.33 2.92 -16.79
C GLU A 152 -19.84 2.74 -18.23
N GLN A 153 -18.96 3.64 -18.69
CA GLN A 153 -18.45 3.70 -20.06
C GLN A 153 -16.97 4.10 -20.07
N GLY A 154 -16.29 3.74 -21.16
CA GLY A 154 -14.88 4.08 -21.39
C GLY A 154 -14.07 2.87 -21.81
N THR A 155 -12.78 3.09 -22.04
CA THR A 155 -11.81 2.05 -22.34
C THR A 155 -10.64 2.15 -21.37
N ALA A 156 -9.89 1.05 -21.23
CA ALA A 156 -8.68 1.02 -20.40
C ALA A 156 -7.71 2.15 -20.77
N ASP A 157 -7.52 2.47 -22.06
CA ASP A 157 -6.68 3.59 -22.50
C ASP A 157 -7.14 4.96 -21.96
N VAL A 158 -8.45 5.21 -21.95
CA VAL A 158 -9.00 6.49 -21.46
C VAL A 158 -8.81 6.59 -19.96
N TRP A 159 -9.22 5.58 -19.21
CA TRP A 159 -9.08 5.55 -17.75
C TRP A 159 -7.61 5.61 -17.33
N PHE A 160 -6.74 4.87 -18.04
CA PHE A 160 -5.30 4.90 -17.81
C PHE A 160 -4.70 6.30 -18.03
N LYS A 161 -5.08 6.98 -19.12
CA LYS A 161 -4.61 8.33 -19.41
C LYS A 161 -5.07 9.33 -18.35
N GLU A 162 -6.28 9.19 -17.82
CA GLU A 162 -6.81 10.08 -16.78
C GLU A 162 -6.17 9.82 -15.40
N LEU A 163 -5.85 8.56 -15.09
CA LEU A 163 -5.11 8.17 -13.88
C LEU A 163 -3.65 8.58 -13.93
N PHE A 164 -2.96 8.19 -15.01
CA PHE A 164 -1.50 8.12 -15.09
C PHE A 164 -0.92 8.97 -16.22
N GLY A 165 -1.69 9.84 -16.86
CA GLY A 165 -1.23 10.64 -18.00
C GLY A 165 0.00 11.53 -17.73
N GLY A 166 0.27 11.84 -16.47
CA GLY A 166 1.49 12.54 -16.02
C GLY A 166 2.61 11.63 -15.50
N SER A 167 2.38 10.32 -15.38
CA SER A 167 3.31 9.37 -14.75
C SER A 167 4.10 8.59 -15.80
N PRO A 168 5.38 8.94 -16.04
CA PRO A 168 6.24 8.17 -16.96
C PRO A 168 6.49 6.74 -16.43
N ILE A 169 6.48 6.54 -15.10
CA ILE A 169 6.69 5.24 -14.47
C ILE A 169 5.52 4.32 -14.78
N ALA A 170 4.29 4.72 -14.46
CA ALA A 170 3.11 3.90 -14.74
C ALA A 170 2.94 3.65 -16.24
N THR A 171 3.22 4.65 -17.08
CA THR A 171 3.23 4.49 -18.55
C THR A 171 4.21 3.39 -18.97
N ALA A 172 5.42 3.38 -18.44
CA ALA A 172 6.41 2.36 -18.77
C ALA A 172 6.03 0.95 -18.28
N ILE A 173 5.34 0.85 -17.14
CA ILE A 173 4.88 -0.44 -16.60
C ILE A 173 3.71 -1.00 -17.42
N TYR A 174 2.68 -0.19 -17.69
CA TYR A 174 1.38 -0.70 -18.12
C TYR A 174 1.00 -0.43 -19.58
N GLN A 175 1.51 0.65 -20.20
CA GLN A 175 1.12 1.01 -21.58
C GLN A 175 1.27 -0.15 -22.59
N PRO A 176 2.32 -1.00 -22.52
CA PRO A 176 2.45 -2.13 -23.44
C PRO A 176 1.43 -3.26 -23.22
N ALA A 177 0.77 -3.30 -22.06
CA ALA A 177 -0.10 -4.39 -21.61
C ALA A 177 -1.51 -3.92 -21.22
N LEU A 178 -1.94 -2.75 -21.71
CA LEU A 178 -3.31 -2.19 -21.67
C LEU A 178 -4.43 -3.21 -21.41
N PRO A 179 -4.69 -4.07 -22.41
CA PRO A 179 -5.82 -5.00 -22.36
C PRO A 179 -5.70 -6.07 -21.28
N GLU A 180 -4.48 -6.43 -20.86
CA GLU A 180 -4.22 -7.51 -19.91
C GLU A 180 -4.47 -7.10 -18.46
N VAL A 181 -4.48 -5.80 -18.18
CA VAL A 181 -4.72 -5.21 -16.84
C VAL A 181 -5.93 -4.26 -16.83
N ALA A 182 -6.85 -4.43 -17.79
CA ALA A 182 -7.97 -3.50 -17.99
C ALA A 182 -8.91 -3.41 -16.77
N ASP A 183 -9.17 -4.54 -16.11
CA ASP A 183 -10.03 -4.58 -14.91
C ASP A 183 -9.34 -3.88 -13.73
N GLN A 184 -8.05 -4.13 -13.52
CA GLN A 184 -7.26 -3.45 -12.48
C GLN A 184 -7.15 -1.93 -12.74
N ILE A 185 -7.05 -1.51 -14.00
CA ILE A 185 -7.10 -0.08 -14.38
C ILE A 185 -8.48 0.50 -14.04
N ARG A 186 -9.56 -0.22 -14.35
CA ARG A 186 -10.92 0.22 -14.06
C ARG A 186 -11.16 0.39 -12.56
N ASP A 187 -10.71 -0.57 -11.76
CA ASP A 187 -10.83 -0.54 -10.31
C ASP A 187 -10.03 0.61 -9.71
N MET A 188 -8.78 0.79 -10.14
CA MET A 188 -7.94 1.92 -9.73
C MET A 188 -8.58 3.26 -10.11
N TYR A 189 -9.18 3.36 -11.30
CA TYR A 189 -9.86 4.57 -11.77
C TYR A 189 -11.06 4.92 -10.90
N ALA A 190 -11.86 3.93 -10.54
CA ALA A 190 -12.99 4.08 -9.65
C ALA A 190 -12.56 4.56 -8.26
N VAL A 191 -11.51 3.95 -7.70
CA VAL A 191 -10.93 4.35 -6.40
C VAL A 191 -10.39 5.77 -6.45
N ASP A 192 -9.56 6.11 -7.44
CA ASP A 192 -9.02 7.47 -7.57
C ASP A 192 -10.13 8.53 -7.76
N THR A 193 -11.17 8.21 -8.54
CA THR A 193 -12.34 9.08 -8.71
C THR A 193 -13.06 9.31 -7.39
N PHE A 194 -13.28 8.25 -6.61
CA PHE A 194 -13.86 8.34 -5.28
C PHE A 194 -13.02 9.22 -4.34
N LEU A 195 -11.70 9.01 -4.29
CA LEU A 195 -10.80 9.79 -3.44
C LEU A 195 -10.85 11.28 -3.80
N ARG A 196 -10.75 11.61 -5.10
CA ARG A 196 -10.85 12.99 -5.57
C ARG A 196 -12.20 13.62 -5.22
N ALA A 197 -13.30 12.90 -5.42
CA ALA A 197 -14.65 13.39 -5.11
C ALA A 197 -14.84 13.71 -3.62
N HIS A 198 -14.09 13.04 -2.74
CA HIS A 198 -14.15 13.24 -1.29
C HIS A 198 -12.98 14.08 -0.74
N GLY A 199 -12.15 14.66 -1.62
CA GLY A 199 -11.00 15.47 -1.21
C GLY A 199 -9.93 14.69 -0.44
N ILE A 200 -9.83 13.39 -0.67
CA ILE A 200 -8.85 12.50 -0.05
C ILE A 200 -7.64 12.39 -0.97
N ALA A 201 -6.46 12.77 -0.48
CA ALA A 201 -5.22 12.57 -1.20
C ALA A 201 -4.73 11.13 -1.02
N TRP A 202 -4.03 10.61 -2.03
CA TRP A 202 -3.17 9.45 -1.81
C TRP A 202 -2.12 9.81 -0.77
N SER A 203 -1.95 8.96 0.24
CA SER A 203 -1.01 9.19 1.32
C SER A 203 -0.39 7.88 1.78
N THR A 204 0.78 7.98 2.37
CA THR A 204 1.36 6.87 3.13
C THR A 204 0.57 6.62 4.41
N PRO A 205 0.79 5.46 5.07
CA PRO A 205 0.42 5.29 6.46
C PRO A 205 0.92 6.44 7.36
N ASP A 206 0.32 6.58 8.54
CA ASP A 206 0.66 7.62 9.51
C ASP A 206 1.80 7.14 10.43
N LEU A 207 2.95 7.81 10.39
CA LEU A 207 4.15 7.42 11.14
C LEU A 207 3.96 7.46 12.66
N ASP A 208 3.12 8.37 13.17
CA ASP A 208 2.85 8.52 14.60
C ASP A 208 2.10 7.31 15.19
N VAL A 209 1.71 6.40 14.31
CA VAL A 209 0.84 5.26 14.56
C VAL A 209 1.56 3.92 14.29
N HIS A 210 2.73 3.96 13.65
CA HIS A 210 3.54 2.76 13.42
C HIS A 210 4.13 2.24 14.73
N GLY A 211 3.88 0.96 15.02
CA GLY A 211 4.32 0.30 16.25
C GLY A 211 3.24 0.10 17.30
N ALA A 212 2.03 0.62 17.09
CA ALA A 212 0.89 0.38 17.98
C ALA A 212 0.17 -0.93 17.64
N VAL A 213 -0.30 -1.64 18.67
CA VAL A 213 -1.35 -2.66 18.56
C VAL A 213 -2.55 -2.07 19.25
N TYR A 214 -3.66 -1.96 18.53
CA TYR A 214 -4.87 -1.39 19.09
C TYR A 214 -5.67 -2.43 19.86
N ASP A 215 -6.32 -1.99 20.93
CA ASP A 215 -7.32 -2.81 21.59
C ASP A 215 -8.68 -2.75 20.85
N ASP A 216 -9.63 -3.55 21.36
CA ASP A 216 -10.97 -3.66 20.77
C ASP A 216 -11.72 -2.33 20.82
N ASP A 217 -11.54 -1.53 21.89
CA ASP A 217 -12.20 -0.23 22.07
C ASP A 217 -11.69 0.79 21.04
N GLU A 218 -10.37 0.82 20.81
CA GLU A 218 -9.75 1.65 19.76
C GLU A 218 -10.20 1.23 18.37
N THR A 219 -10.26 -0.07 18.11
CA THR A 219 -10.74 -0.61 16.82
C THR A 219 -12.21 -0.24 16.58
N GLU A 220 -13.06 -0.34 17.61
CA GLU A 220 -14.46 0.09 17.55
C GLU A 220 -14.58 1.60 17.29
N ALA A 221 -13.73 2.41 17.94
CA ALA A 221 -13.69 3.84 17.72
C ALA A 221 -13.31 4.21 16.28
N PHE A 222 -12.35 3.49 15.66
CA PHE A 222 -12.00 3.69 14.25
C PHE A 222 -13.16 3.34 13.31
N VAL A 223 -13.83 2.21 13.53
CA VAL A 223 -15.01 1.84 12.74
C VAL A 223 -16.12 2.88 12.89
N THR A 224 -16.39 3.35 14.10
CA THR A 224 -17.38 4.40 14.37
C THR A 224 -17.02 5.71 13.67
N GLY A 225 -15.75 6.12 13.73
CA GLY A 225 -15.24 7.28 13.01
C GLY A 225 -15.41 7.16 11.49
N ALA A 226 -15.08 5.99 10.94
CA ALA A 226 -15.28 5.70 9.51
C ALA A 226 -16.76 5.75 9.11
N ARG A 227 -17.66 5.16 9.92
CA ARG A 227 -19.10 5.19 9.67
C ARG A 227 -19.65 6.61 9.63
N SER A 228 -19.22 7.45 10.56
CA SER A 228 -19.60 8.86 10.62
C SER A 228 -19.09 9.65 9.41
N ARG A 229 -17.81 9.46 9.06
CA ARG A 229 -17.17 10.16 7.94
C ARG A 229 -17.79 9.82 6.58
N PHE A 230 -18.20 8.57 6.38
CA PHE A 230 -18.73 8.06 5.11
C PHE A 230 -20.21 7.68 5.21
N ALA A 231 -20.98 8.39 6.06
CA ALA A 231 -22.37 8.08 6.33
C ALA A 231 -23.27 8.13 5.07
N ASP A 232 -22.86 8.90 4.07
CA ASP A 232 -23.53 9.09 2.78
C ASP A 232 -23.01 8.17 1.67
N VAL A 233 -22.09 7.24 1.97
CA VAL A 233 -21.54 6.28 1.01
C VAL A 233 -21.96 4.85 1.39
N PRO A 234 -23.12 4.35 0.90
CA PRO A 234 -23.65 3.05 1.30
C PRO A 234 -22.68 1.88 1.07
N ALA A 235 -21.89 1.93 0.00
CA ALA A 235 -20.90 0.90 -0.30
C ALA A 235 -19.83 0.78 0.80
N ILE A 236 -19.35 1.91 1.34
CA ILE A 236 -18.41 1.92 2.46
C ILE A 236 -19.09 1.41 3.73
N GLN A 237 -20.34 1.80 4.01
CA GLN A 237 -21.08 1.29 5.17
C GLN A 237 -21.18 -0.25 5.13
N SER A 238 -21.57 -0.82 3.98
CA SER A 238 -21.62 -2.27 3.81
C SER A 238 -20.24 -2.94 3.93
N ALA A 239 -19.16 -2.30 3.46
CA ALA A 239 -17.80 -2.80 3.67
C ALA A 239 -17.40 -2.80 5.15
N LEU A 240 -17.78 -1.78 5.90
CA LEU A 240 -17.53 -1.68 7.34
C LEU A 240 -18.33 -2.71 8.14
N ASP A 241 -19.58 -3.01 7.75
CA ASP A 241 -20.36 -4.08 8.37
C ASP A 241 -19.67 -5.44 8.17
N ARG A 242 -19.24 -5.75 6.94
CA ARG A 242 -18.51 -6.99 6.64
C ARG A 242 -17.17 -7.08 7.37
N TYR A 243 -16.47 -5.97 7.50
CA TYR A 243 -15.23 -5.90 8.26
C TYR A 243 -15.45 -6.29 9.72
N VAL A 244 -16.50 -5.76 10.37
CA VAL A 244 -16.85 -6.11 11.75
C VAL A 244 -17.22 -7.60 11.88
N GLU A 245 -17.98 -8.15 10.94
CA GLU A 245 -18.31 -9.58 10.91
C GLU A 245 -17.08 -10.48 10.75
N GLU A 246 -16.11 -10.06 9.94
CA GLU A 246 -14.84 -10.76 9.76
C GLU A 246 -13.96 -10.72 11.01
N GLN A 247 -13.91 -9.58 11.71
CA GLN A 247 -13.20 -9.48 12.99
C GLN A 247 -13.83 -10.40 14.04
N ALA A 248 -15.15 -10.37 14.18
CA ALA A 248 -15.86 -11.20 15.16
C ALA A 248 -15.61 -12.69 14.95
N ARG A 249 -15.65 -13.17 13.69
CA ARG A 249 -15.37 -14.59 13.37
C ARG A 249 -13.96 -15.03 13.75
N ARG A 250 -12.96 -14.14 13.59
CA ARG A 250 -11.56 -14.46 13.91
C ARG A 250 -11.28 -14.44 15.41
N ALA A 251 -12.07 -13.70 16.19
CA ALA A 251 -11.97 -13.71 17.65
C ALA A 251 -12.47 -15.04 18.26
N ASP A 252 -13.31 -15.78 17.53
CA ASP A 252 -13.90 -17.05 17.96
C ASP A 252 -13.06 -18.29 17.60
N ASP A 253 -12.07 -18.17 16.71
CA ASP A 253 -11.17 -19.25 16.22
C ASP A 253 -9.88 -19.37 17.05
#